data_AF-A0A078JHV7-F1
#
_entry.id   AF-A0A078JHV7-F1
#
_cell.length_a   1.000
_cell.length_b   1.000
_cell.length_c   1.000
_cell.angle_alpha   90.00
_cell.angle_beta   90.00
_cell.angle_gamma   90.00
#
_symmetry.space_group_name_H-M   'P 1'
#
loop_
_entity.id
_entity.type
_entity.pdbx_description
1 polymer ?
#
loop_
_entity_poly.entity_id
_entity_poly.type
_entity_poly.pdbx_seq_one_letter_code
_entity_poly.pdbx_strand_id
1 'polypeptide(L)'
;MFLVISVLSSFALVGLNRTSDLVALSGAHTFGRAQCQLVTPRLYNFNNTNGPDPSIDTTYLTQLRALCPENGDGTVVANFDPVTPNTFDNQYYTNLRNGRGLIQSDQELFSTPQADTIPLVEQYSSNRSVFFKAFVEAMIRMGDLQPLTGNQGQIRLNCRVVNPRRSVENDDDGVVSSI
;
A
#
# COMPACT_ATOMS: atom_id res chain seq x y z
N MET A 1 -8.21 -8.76 6.88
CA MET A 1 -8.24 -7.55 6.03
C MET A 1 -8.55 -6.37 6.95
N PHE A 2 -7.85 -5.24 6.79
CA PHE A 2 -7.91 -4.11 7.74
C PHE A 2 -8.95 -3.07 7.34
N LEU A 3 -9.63 -2.49 8.33
CA LEU A 3 -10.47 -1.31 8.16
C LEU A 3 -9.60 -0.06 7.95
N VAL A 4 -10.10 0.98 7.29
CA VAL A 4 -9.38 2.26 7.07
C VAL A 4 -8.87 2.88 8.38
N ILE A 5 -9.63 2.73 9.48
CA ILE A 5 -9.22 3.16 10.82
C ILE A 5 -7.98 2.38 11.30
N SER A 6 -7.93 1.08 11.05
CA SER A 6 -6.76 0.27 11.37
C SER A 6 -5.54 0.67 10.53
N VAL A 7 -5.74 1.00 9.25
CA VAL A 7 -4.66 1.46 8.37
C VAL A 7 -4.13 2.83 8.82
N LEU A 8 -5.00 3.77 9.19
CA LEU A 8 -4.61 5.05 9.79
C LEU A 8 -3.77 4.86 11.04
N SER A 9 -4.18 3.95 11.94
CA SER A 9 -3.39 3.60 13.13
C SER A 9 -2.01 3.03 12.76
N SER A 10 -1.92 2.16 11.75
CA SER A 10 -0.64 1.64 11.28
C SER A 10 0.29 2.73 10.70
N PHE A 11 -0.27 3.71 9.99
CA PHE A 11 0.49 4.87 9.49
C PHE A 11 0.99 5.75 10.64
N ALA A 12 0.13 6.03 11.63
CA ALA A 12 0.50 6.81 12.80
C ALA A 12 1.63 6.16 13.62
N LEU A 13 1.63 4.82 13.75
CA LEU A 13 2.67 4.07 14.47
C LEU A 13 4.08 4.28 13.89
N VAL A 14 4.20 4.55 12.60
CA VAL A 14 5.49 4.82 11.95
C VAL A 14 5.77 6.32 11.78
N GLY A 15 4.89 7.20 12.27
CA GLY A 15 5.06 8.66 12.23
C GLY A 15 4.32 9.38 11.10
N LEU A 16 3.54 8.68 10.29
CA LEU A 16 2.69 9.27 9.24
C LEU A 16 1.29 9.60 9.78
N ASN A 17 1.19 10.70 10.52
CA ASN A 17 -0.04 11.05 11.25
C ASN A 17 -1.12 11.77 10.40
N ARG A 18 -0.83 12.10 9.13
CA ARG A 18 -1.77 12.86 8.29
C ARG A 18 -2.63 11.90 7.48
N THR A 19 -3.95 12.10 7.51
CA THR A 19 -4.88 11.39 6.61
C THR A 19 -4.49 11.53 5.14
N SER A 20 -3.94 12.69 4.75
CA SER A 20 -3.44 12.91 3.39
C SER A 20 -2.23 12.04 3.02
N ASP A 21 -1.39 11.62 3.98
CA ASP A 21 -0.29 10.69 3.73
C ASP A 21 -0.84 9.31 3.34
N LEU A 22 -1.83 8.82 4.08
CA LEU A 22 -2.53 7.58 3.74
C LEU A 22 -3.14 7.65 2.34
N VAL A 23 -4.00 8.64 2.09
CA VAL A 23 -4.74 8.70 0.82
C VAL A 23 -3.80 8.91 -0.37
N ALA A 24 -2.74 9.71 -0.21
CA ALA A 24 -1.76 9.91 -1.27
C ALA A 24 -0.94 8.63 -1.52
N LEU A 25 -0.36 8.02 -0.49
CA LEU A 25 0.48 6.82 -0.65
C LEU A 25 -0.31 5.61 -1.16
N SER A 26 -1.59 5.47 -0.80
CA SER A 26 -2.48 4.46 -1.39
C SER A 26 -2.65 4.65 -2.91
N GLY A 27 -2.42 5.85 -3.44
CA GLY A 27 -2.37 6.11 -4.88
C GLY A 27 -1.29 5.33 -5.62
N ALA A 28 -0.30 4.74 -4.91
CA ALA A 28 0.63 3.78 -5.49
C ALA A 28 -0.07 2.53 -6.06
N HIS A 29 -1.32 2.24 -5.69
CA HIS A 29 -2.14 1.20 -6.31
C HIS A 29 -2.72 1.61 -7.68
N THR A 30 -2.31 2.73 -8.27
CA THR A 30 -2.63 3.06 -9.69
C THR A 30 -2.01 2.09 -10.71
N PHE A 31 -1.13 1.19 -10.27
CA PHE A 31 -0.48 0.16 -11.09
C PHE A 31 -0.13 -1.06 -10.23
N GLY A 32 0.33 -2.13 -10.87
CA GLY A 32 0.72 -3.35 -10.18
C GLY A 32 -0.45 -4.32 -9.95
N ARG A 33 -0.19 -5.38 -9.18
CA ARG A 33 -1.15 -6.50 -9.04
C ARG A 33 -1.30 -6.98 -7.60
N ALA A 34 -2.48 -7.54 -7.30
CA ALA A 34 -2.74 -8.31 -6.09
C ALA A 34 -3.17 -9.73 -6.46
N GLN A 35 -2.84 -10.70 -5.61
CA GLN A 35 -3.29 -12.07 -5.79
C GLN A 35 -4.76 -12.22 -5.37
N CYS A 36 -5.49 -13.11 -6.02
CA CYS A 36 -6.90 -13.37 -5.77
C CYS A 36 -7.19 -13.71 -4.30
N GLN A 37 -6.27 -14.35 -3.58
CA GLN A 37 -6.42 -14.62 -2.14
C GLN A 37 -6.67 -13.35 -1.29
N LEU A 38 -6.22 -12.17 -1.75
CA LEU A 38 -6.48 -10.89 -1.09
C LEU A 38 -7.82 -10.27 -1.51
N VAL A 39 -8.41 -10.73 -2.61
CA VAL A 39 -9.60 -10.13 -3.25
C VAL A 39 -10.85 -10.97 -2.96
N THR A 40 -10.74 -12.30 -3.01
CA THR A 40 -11.87 -13.24 -2.89
C THR A 40 -12.74 -13.07 -1.64
N PRO A 41 -12.23 -12.69 -0.44
CA PRO A 41 -13.11 -12.42 0.70
C PRO A 41 -14.17 -11.36 0.40
N ARG A 42 -13.83 -10.34 -0.40
CA ARG A 42 -14.77 -9.29 -0.81
C ARG A 42 -15.77 -9.74 -1.88
N LEU A 43 -15.44 -10.77 -2.64
CA LEU A 43 -16.27 -11.21 -3.77
C LEU A 43 -17.36 -12.20 -3.33
N TYR A 44 -17.15 -12.95 -2.24
CA TYR A 44 -18.02 -14.10 -1.88
C TYR A 44 -18.53 -14.10 -0.45
N ASN A 45 -17.70 -13.71 0.53
CA ASN A 45 -18.08 -13.76 1.94
C ASN A 45 -17.51 -12.57 2.72
N PHE A 46 -17.98 -11.38 2.37
CA PHE A 46 -17.54 -10.14 2.99
C PHE A 46 -18.09 -10.04 4.41
N ASN A 47 -17.21 -9.89 5.41
CA ASN A 47 -17.59 -9.77 6.82
C ASN A 47 -18.57 -10.85 7.31
N ASN A 48 -18.41 -12.10 6.85
CA ASN A 48 -19.26 -13.24 7.21
C ASN A 48 -20.74 -13.09 6.82
N THR A 49 -21.05 -12.30 5.78
CA THR A 49 -22.41 -12.09 5.29
C THR A 49 -22.88 -13.15 4.29
N ASN A 50 -21.99 -14.07 3.85
CA ASN A 50 -22.20 -14.97 2.71
C ASN A 50 -22.59 -14.21 1.42
N GLY A 51 -22.16 -12.95 1.30
CA GLY A 51 -22.39 -12.11 0.14
C GLY A 51 -21.14 -11.30 -0.22
N PRO A 52 -21.15 -10.65 -1.40
CA PRO A 52 -20.10 -9.72 -1.77
C PRO A 52 -20.14 -8.46 -0.90
N ASP A 53 -19.01 -7.75 -0.88
CA ASP A 53 -18.91 -6.40 -0.34
C ASP A 53 -19.92 -5.48 -1.04
N PRO A 54 -20.86 -4.83 -0.34
CA PRO A 54 -21.90 -4.01 -0.97
C PRO A 54 -21.35 -2.74 -1.63
N SER A 55 -20.09 -2.35 -1.37
CA SER A 55 -19.45 -1.18 -1.98
C SER A 55 -18.86 -1.44 -3.36
N ILE A 56 -18.84 -2.71 -3.81
CA ILE A 56 -18.28 -3.06 -5.12
C ILE A 56 -19.28 -2.80 -6.26
N ASP A 57 -18.80 -2.23 -7.35
CA ASP A 57 -19.57 -2.16 -8.59
C ASP A 57 -19.94 -3.57 -9.09
N THR A 58 -21.20 -3.76 -9.48
CA THR A 58 -21.73 -5.08 -9.84
C THR A 58 -21.14 -5.62 -11.13
N THR A 59 -20.82 -4.75 -12.09
CA THR A 59 -20.16 -5.16 -13.34
C THR A 59 -18.73 -5.59 -13.07
N TYR A 60 -18.01 -4.83 -12.22
CA TYR A 60 -16.66 -5.16 -11.81
C TYR A 60 -16.60 -6.41 -10.94
N LEU A 61 -17.58 -6.64 -10.07
CA LEU A 61 -17.73 -7.89 -9.33
C LEU A 61 -17.80 -9.09 -10.26
N THR A 62 -18.62 -9.03 -11.32
CA THR A 62 -18.70 -10.12 -12.30
C THR A 62 -17.36 -10.35 -12.99
N GLN A 63 -16.64 -9.29 -13.36
CA GLN A 63 -15.30 -9.39 -13.96
C GLN A 63 -14.30 -10.05 -12.99
N LEU A 64 -14.29 -9.62 -11.74
CA LEU A 64 -13.39 -10.17 -10.72
C LEU A 64 -13.74 -11.61 -10.35
N ARG A 65 -15.02 -12.00 -10.31
CA ARG A 65 -15.42 -13.40 -10.08
C ARG A 65 -15.04 -14.33 -11.24
N ALA A 66 -15.03 -13.82 -12.47
CA ALA A 66 -14.53 -14.58 -13.61
C ALA A 66 -13.00 -14.82 -13.53
N LEU A 67 -12.27 -13.83 -13.03
CA LEU A 67 -10.81 -13.92 -12.84
C LEU A 67 -10.42 -14.72 -11.57
N CYS A 68 -11.15 -14.52 -10.48
CA CYS A 68 -10.93 -15.07 -9.16
C CYS A 68 -12.16 -15.88 -8.71
N PRO A 69 -12.41 -17.07 -9.29
CA PRO A 69 -13.57 -17.89 -8.93
C PRO A 69 -13.51 -18.37 -7.47
N GLU A 70 -14.68 -18.66 -6.90
CA GLU A 70 -14.77 -19.23 -5.56
C GLU A 70 -14.09 -20.60 -5.53
N ASN A 71 -13.17 -20.80 -4.59
CA ASN A 71 -12.28 -21.97 -4.52
C ASN A 71 -11.35 -22.13 -5.76
N GLY A 72 -11.09 -21.05 -6.49
CA GLY A 72 -10.08 -21.00 -7.56
C GLY A 72 -8.64 -20.94 -7.06
N ASP A 73 -7.71 -20.83 -8.00
CA ASP A 73 -6.29 -20.61 -7.70
C ASP A 73 -6.08 -19.21 -7.09
N GLY A 74 -5.80 -19.18 -5.79
CA GLY A 74 -5.56 -17.93 -5.05
C GLY A 74 -4.33 -17.15 -5.50
N THR A 75 -3.43 -17.75 -6.30
CA THR A 75 -2.20 -17.11 -6.80
C THR A 75 -2.39 -16.32 -8.10
N VAL A 76 -3.54 -16.51 -8.79
CA VAL A 76 -3.94 -15.68 -9.94
C VAL A 76 -3.94 -14.21 -9.53
N VAL A 77 -3.52 -13.33 -10.44
CA VAL A 77 -3.33 -11.91 -10.15
C VAL A 77 -4.36 -11.03 -10.85
N ALA A 78 -4.85 -10.03 -10.13
CA ALA A 78 -5.69 -8.95 -10.63
C ALA A 78 -4.92 -7.63 -10.59
N ASN A 79 -5.16 -6.74 -11.57
CA ASN A 79 -4.56 -5.41 -11.57
C ASN A 79 -5.24 -4.53 -10.52
N PHE A 80 -4.47 -3.77 -9.75
CA PHE A 80 -5.05 -2.79 -8.81
C PHE A 80 -5.86 -1.71 -9.56
N ASP A 81 -5.36 -1.27 -10.71
CA ASP A 81 -6.09 -0.40 -11.63
C ASP A 81 -6.59 -1.20 -12.85
N PRO A 82 -7.91 -1.43 -12.98
CA PRO A 82 -8.47 -2.14 -14.12
C PRO A 82 -8.50 -1.32 -15.42
N VAL A 83 -8.22 -0.01 -15.38
CA VAL A 83 -8.32 0.90 -16.54
C VAL A 83 -6.93 1.20 -17.12
N THR A 84 -5.96 1.53 -16.27
CA THR A 84 -4.57 1.86 -16.69
C THR A 84 -3.53 1.07 -15.89
N PRO A 85 -3.50 -0.28 -16.00
CA PRO A 85 -2.82 -1.18 -15.06
C PRO A 85 -1.30 -1.01 -14.90
N ASN A 86 -0.65 -0.28 -15.81
CA ASN A 86 0.80 -0.06 -15.81
C ASN A 86 1.19 1.43 -15.87
N THR A 87 0.22 2.34 -15.75
CA THR A 87 0.48 3.80 -15.79
C THR A 87 0.41 4.36 -14.39
N PHE A 88 1.37 5.20 -14.02
CA PHE A 88 1.26 5.95 -12.77
C PHE A 88 0.41 7.20 -12.99
N ASP A 89 -0.85 7.17 -12.55
CA ASP A 89 -1.74 8.31 -12.65
C ASP A 89 -2.84 8.35 -11.56
N ASN A 90 -3.86 9.18 -11.75
CA ASN A 90 -4.96 9.37 -10.80
C ASN A 90 -6.20 8.52 -11.11
N GLN A 91 -6.13 7.60 -12.08
CA GLN A 91 -7.22 6.71 -12.45
C GLN A 91 -7.64 5.82 -11.27
N TYR A 92 -6.69 5.46 -10.39
CA TYR A 92 -6.94 4.84 -9.10
C TYR A 92 -8.10 5.51 -8.34
N TYR A 93 -8.04 6.83 -8.13
CA TYR A 93 -9.07 7.55 -7.38
C TYR A 93 -10.41 7.62 -8.11
N THR A 94 -10.38 7.71 -9.44
CA THR A 94 -11.59 7.60 -10.27
C THR A 94 -12.24 6.22 -10.15
N ASN A 95 -11.45 5.15 -10.02
CA ASN A 95 -11.97 3.81 -9.78
C ASN A 95 -12.66 3.69 -8.41
N LEU A 96 -12.08 4.27 -7.34
CA LEU A 96 -12.71 4.26 -6.01
C LEU A 96 -14.09 4.90 -6.02
N ARG A 97 -14.23 6.04 -6.71
CA ARG A 97 -15.52 6.76 -6.85
C ARG A 97 -16.59 5.93 -7.56
N ASN A 98 -16.16 4.98 -8.38
CA ASN A 98 -17.02 4.10 -9.15
C ASN A 98 -17.22 2.73 -8.48
N GLY A 99 -16.79 2.52 -7.23
CA GLY A 99 -16.89 1.21 -6.57
C GLY A 99 -15.93 0.15 -7.14
N ARG A 100 -14.82 0.59 -7.77
CA ARG A 100 -13.87 -0.27 -8.48
C ARG A 100 -12.48 -0.35 -7.82
N GLY A 101 -12.37 -0.04 -6.53
CA GLY A 101 -11.17 -0.35 -5.74
C GLY A 101 -11.02 -1.86 -5.56
N LEU A 102 -9.83 -2.41 -5.81
CA LEU A 102 -9.60 -3.86 -5.85
C LEU A 102 -9.67 -4.51 -4.47
N ILE A 103 -8.93 -3.97 -3.50
CA ILE A 103 -8.92 -4.48 -2.11
C ILE A 103 -9.77 -3.59 -1.20
N GLN A 104 -10.13 -4.12 -0.03
CA GLN A 104 -11.10 -3.48 0.88
C GLN A 104 -10.57 -2.14 1.36
N SER A 105 -9.30 -2.10 1.76
CA SER A 105 -8.65 -0.87 2.23
C SER A 105 -8.62 0.23 1.19
N ASP A 106 -8.62 -0.11 -0.11
CA ASP A 106 -8.70 0.90 -1.17
C ASP A 106 -10.11 1.49 -1.23
N GLN A 107 -11.13 0.63 -1.29
CA GLN A 107 -12.51 1.08 -1.46
C GLN A 107 -13.03 1.82 -0.23
N GLU A 108 -12.57 1.46 0.98
CA GLU A 108 -12.94 2.15 2.22
C GLU A 108 -12.47 3.60 2.28
N LEU A 109 -11.44 4.00 1.52
CA LEU A 109 -11.06 5.42 1.41
C LEU A 109 -12.20 6.30 0.88
N PHE A 110 -13.15 5.72 0.14
CA PHE A 110 -14.29 6.44 -0.43
C PHE A 110 -15.65 5.96 0.09
N SER A 111 -15.77 4.68 0.47
CA SER A 111 -17.06 4.08 0.83
C SER A 111 -17.34 4.04 2.34
N THR A 112 -16.39 4.43 3.20
CA THR A 112 -16.66 4.57 4.63
C THR A 112 -17.46 5.85 4.89
N PRO A 113 -18.70 5.76 5.42
CA PRO A 113 -19.52 6.94 5.65
C PRO A 113 -18.81 7.99 6.49
N GLN A 114 -18.86 9.24 6.04
CA GLN A 114 -18.30 10.41 6.75
C GLN A 114 -16.78 10.34 6.99
N ALA A 115 -16.05 9.49 6.28
CA ALA A 115 -14.60 9.44 6.42
C ALA A 115 -13.93 10.70 5.86
N ASP A 116 -12.97 11.24 6.60
CA ASP A 116 -12.15 12.40 6.21
C ASP A 116 -11.28 12.14 4.96
N THR A 117 -11.21 10.88 4.51
CA THR A 117 -10.53 10.47 3.28
C THR A 117 -11.32 10.81 2.01
N ILE A 118 -12.66 10.91 2.08
CA ILE A 118 -13.54 11.13 0.92
C ILE A 118 -13.16 12.40 0.14
N PRO A 119 -13.03 13.59 0.77
CA PRO A 119 -12.71 14.82 0.04
C PRO A 119 -11.35 14.76 -0.67
N LEU A 120 -10.39 14.02 -0.10
CA LEU A 120 -9.07 13.82 -0.71
C LEU A 120 -9.16 12.93 -1.95
N VAL A 121 -9.94 11.84 -1.90
CA VAL A 121 -10.20 10.97 -3.06
C VAL A 121 -10.87 11.76 -4.19
N GLU A 122 -11.86 12.60 -3.88
CA GLU A 122 -12.52 13.47 -4.87
C GLU A 122 -11.57 14.48 -5.48
N GLN A 123 -10.73 15.11 -4.66
CA GLN A 123 -9.73 16.08 -5.12
C GLN A 123 -8.68 15.42 -6.03
N TYR A 124 -8.18 14.25 -5.66
CA TYR A 124 -7.15 13.55 -6.43
C TYR A 124 -7.72 12.94 -7.71
N SER A 125 -8.97 12.46 -7.70
CA SER A 125 -9.69 12.03 -8.91
C SER A 125 -9.91 13.18 -9.90
N SER A 126 -10.24 14.38 -9.41
CA SER A 126 -10.51 15.53 -10.29
C SER A 126 -9.26 16.24 -10.80
N ASN A 127 -8.13 16.15 -10.09
CA ASN A 127 -6.91 16.86 -10.46
C ASN A 127 -5.65 16.01 -10.27
N ARG A 128 -5.13 15.48 -11.38
CA ARG A 128 -3.89 14.67 -11.41
C ARG A 128 -2.68 15.42 -10.85
N SER A 129 -2.54 16.72 -11.10
CA SER A 129 -1.41 17.51 -10.60
C SER A 129 -1.44 17.67 -9.08
N VAL A 130 -2.63 17.81 -8.49
CA VAL A 130 -2.78 17.85 -7.03
C VAL A 130 -2.41 16.50 -6.41
N PHE A 131 -2.87 15.39 -7.00
CA PHE A 131 -2.45 14.06 -6.58
C PHE A 131 -0.93 13.90 -6.64
N PHE A 132 -0.28 14.20 -7.76
CA PHE A 132 1.16 14.02 -7.92
C PHE A 132 1.96 14.85 -6.90
N LYS A 133 1.53 16.09 -6.64
CA LYS A 133 2.15 16.92 -5.60
C LYS A 133 2.02 16.26 -4.22
N ALA A 134 0.82 15.83 -3.85
CA ALA A 134 0.59 15.17 -2.56
C ALA A 134 1.38 13.86 -2.43
N PHE A 135 1.48 13.07 -3.51
CA PHE A 135 2.24 11.83 -3.56
C PHE A 135 3.73 12.07 -3.33
N VAL A 136 4.34 13.04 -4.01
CA VAL A 136 5.75 13.41 -3.81
C VAL A 136 6.00 13.83 -2.37
N GLU A 137 5.15 14.71 -1.83
CA GLU A 137 5.28 15.19 -0.45
C GLU A 137 5.15 14.05 0.59
N ALA A 138 4.24 13.10 0.37
CA ALA A 138 4.05 11.95 1.24
C ALA A 138 5.20 10.94 1.12
N MET A 139 5.72 10.72 -0.09
CA MET A 139 6.90 9.88 -0.32
C MET A 139 8.16 10.42 0.36
N ILE A 140 8.36 11.75 0.35
CA ILE A 140 9.45 12.40 1.10
C ILE A 140 9.30 12.14 2.59
N ARG A 141 8.11 12.40 3.15
CA ARG A 141 7.84 12.13 4.58
C ARG A 141 8.05 10.67 4.96
N MET A 142 7.65 9.73 4.09
CA MET A 142 7.88 8.30 4.28
C MET A 142 9.36 7.93 4.21
N GLY A 143 10.13 8.58 3.32
CA GLY A 143 11.57 8.39 3.20
C GLY A 143 12.37 8.92 4.41
N ASP A 144 11.82 9.92 5.11
CA ASP A 144 12.43 10.53 6.29
C ASP A 144 12.13 9.78 7.61
N LEU A 145 11.44 8.63 7.54
CA LEU A 145 11.11 7.83 8.72
C LEU A 145 12.35 7.13 9.30
N GLN A 146 12.87 7.66 10.40
CA GLN A 146 13.94 7.08 11.23
C GLN A 146 15.15 6.53 10.46
N PRO A 147 15.78 7.30 9.53
CA PRO A 147 16.95 6.84 8.81
C PRO A 147 18.15 6.67 9.74
N LEU A 148 18.97 5.64 9.48
CA LEU A 148 20.30 5.54 10.06
C LEU A 148 21.21 6.56 9.37
N THR A 149 21.86 7.43 10.15
CA THR A 149 22.67 8.54 9.63
C THR A 149 24.06 8.59 10.27
N GLY A 150 25.00 9.30 9.64
CA GLY A 150 26.37 9.41 10.11
C GLY A 150 27.05 8.04 10.18
N ASN A 151 27.47 7.63 11.37
CA ASN A 151 28.15 6.35 11.62
C ASN A 151 27.20 5.22 12.03
N GLN A 152 25.88 5.44 11.97
CA GLN A 152 24.88 4.41 12.27
C GLN A 152 24.67 3.48 11.07
N GLY A 153 24.72 2.17 11.29
CA GLY A 153 24.52 1.17 10.23
C GLY A 153 25.77 0.93 9.38
N GLN A 154 25.57 0.61 8.09
CA GLN A 154 26.66 0.34 7.13
C GLN A 154 26.22 0.59 5.69
N ILE A 155 27.17 0.93 4.82
CA ILE A 155 26.98 0.85 3.36
C ILE A 155 27.15 -0.63 2.96
N ARG A 156 26.03 -1.30 2.67
CA ARG A 156 26.05 -2.73 2.31
C ARG A 156 26.65 -2.92 0.92
N LEU A 157 27.55 -3.90 0.79
CA LEU A 157 28.06 -4.35 -0.51
C LEU A 157 27.07 -5.30 -1.20
N ASN A 158 26.23 -5.98 -0.40
CA ASN A 158 25.16 -6.84 -0.87
C ASN A 158 23.93 -6.62 0.03
N CYS A 159 22.81 -6.19 -0.55
CA CYS A 159 21.59 -5.89 0.22
C CYS A 159 21.05 -7.09 1.03
N ARG A 160 21.39 -8.32 0.64
CA ARG A 160 20.87 -9.55 1.25
C ARG A 160 21.60 -9.97 2.53
N VAL A 161 22.81 -9.45 2.77
CA VAL A 161 23.66 -9.89 3.89
C VAL A 161 24.30 -8.69 4.60
N VAL A 162 24.55 -8.85 5.90
CA VAL A 162 25.33 -7.88 6.69
C VAL A 162 26.80 -8.02 6.28
N ASN A 163 27.54 -6.92 6.08
CA ASN A 163 28.97 -7.02 5.82
C ASN A 163 29.65 -7.72 7.01
N PRO A 164 30.68 -8.54 6.78
CA PRO A 164 31.42 -9.16 7.88
C PRO A 164 32.01 -8.09 8.80
N ARG A 165 32.04 -8.36 10.11
CA ARG A 165 32.81 -7.54 11.03
C ARG A 165 34.27 -7.65 10.60
N ARG A 166 34.94 -6.51 10.39
CA ARG A 166 36.40 -6.52 10.24
C ARG A 166 36.96 -6.90 11.61
N SER A 167 37.40 -8.15 11.77
CA SER A 167 38.42 -8.45 12.77
C SER A 167 39.66 -7.70 12.30
N VAL A 168 40.04 -6.67 13.04
CA VAL A 168 41.39 -6.12 12.90
C VAL A 168 42.30 -7.21 13.46
N GLU A 169 42.83 -8.06 12.58
CA GLU A 169 44.03 -8.83 12.93
C GLU A 169 45.14 -7.79 13.03
N ASN A 170 45.43 -7.37 14.26
CA ASN A 170 46.68 -6.70 14.58
C ASN A 170 47.77 -7.76 14.41
N ASP A 171 48.55 -7.67 13.33
CA ASP A 171 49.89 -8.25 13.23
C ASP A 171 50.84 -7.46 14.16
N ASP A 172 50.49 -7.34 15.44
CA ASP A 172 51.41 -6.88 16.47
C ASP A 172 50.99 -7.42 17.84
N ASP A 173 51.93 -8.12 18.46
CA ASP A 173 51.82 -8.77 19.76
C ASP A 173 51.36 -7.77 20.83
N GLY A 174 50.09 -7.83 21.26
CA GLY A 174 49.63 -6.95 22.33
C GLY A 174 48.14 -6.99 22.59
N VAL A 175 47.74 -7.92 23.47
CA VAL A 175 46.47 -7.91 24.22
C VAL A 175 46.02 -6.48 24.56
N VAL A 176 44.80 -6.06 24.19
CA VAL A 176 43.80 -5.44 25.09
C VAL A 176 42.37 -5.51 24.49
N SER A 177 41.51 -6.15 25.28
CA SER A 177 40.08 -5.97 25.57
C SER A 177 39.11 -5.29 24.60
N SER A 178 38.02 -6.04 24.38
CA SER A 178 36.67 -5.65 24.00
C SER A 178 36.16 -4.36 24.66
N ILE A 179 35.52 -3.49 23.85
CA ILE A 179 34.19 -2.89 24.06
C ILE A 179 33.50 -2.82 22.69
#